data_AF-A0A183A0H0-F1
#
_entry.id   AF-A0A183A0H0-F1
#
_cell.length_a   1.000
_cell.length_b   1.000
_cell.length_c   1.000
_cell.angle_alpha   90.00
_cell.angle_beta   90.00
_cell.angle_gamma   90.00
#
_symmetry.space_group_name_H-M   'P 1'
#
loop_
_entity.id
_entity.type
_entity.pdbx_description
1 polymer ?
#
loop_
_entity_poly.entity_id
_entity_poly.type
_entity_poly.pdbx_seq_one_letter_code
_entity_poly.pdbx_strand_id
1 'polypeptide(L)'
;MRHPIPINCLADHVARLTAADNLLFSQEYESIETEQQFTWEHSNLEVNKPKNRYANVIAYDHSRVILQSIDCVPGSDYINANYIDGYKRPNAYIATQGPMPETYSDFWRMIWEQRVFIIVMMTRLEERSRVKCDQYWPTRGPESYASGLLTVTPVDTIELAYYTIRTF
;
A
#
# COMPACT_ATOMS: atom_id res chain seq x y z
N MET A 1 -15.40 18.95 -16.70
CA MET A 1 -13.94 19.21 -16.65
C MET A 1 -13.65 19.79 -15.26
N ARG A 2 -12.95 19.06 -14.39
CA ARG A 2 -12.64 19.55 -13.04
C ARG A 2 -11.45 20.52 -13.13
N HIS A 3 -11.59 21.73 -12.61
CA HIS A 3 -10.54 22.75 -12.68
C HIS A 3 -9.72 22.76 -11.39
N PRO A 4 -8.40 23.00 -11.46
CA PRO A 4 -7.59 23.23 -10.26
C PRO A 4 -8.15 24.36 -9.42
N ILE A 5 -8.09 24.20 -8.09
CA ILE A 5 -8.56 25.21 -7.13
C ILE A 5 -7.35 26.05 -6.69
N PRO A 6 -7.33 27.37 -6.94
CA PRO A 6 -6.30 28.24 -6.41
C PRO A 6 -6.25 28.21 -4.88
N ILE A 7 -5.05 28.25 -4.29
CA ILE A 7 -4.85 28.12 -2.83
C ILE A 7 -5.66 29.17 -2.06
N ASN A 8 -5.71 30.41 -2.57
CA ASN A 8 -6.48 31.50 -1.97
C ASN A 8 -8.00 31.30 -2.01
N CYS A 9 -8.50 30.36 -2.82
CA CYS A 9 -9.92 30.01 -2.90
C CYS A 9 -10.25 28.68 -2.20
N LEU A 10 -9.25 27.97 -1.66
CA LEU A 10 -9.43 26.63 -1.12
C LEU A 10 -10.39 26.61 0.07
N ALA A 11 -10.27 27.57 1.00
CA ALA A 11 -11.15 27.66 2.17
C ALA A 11 -12.62 27.83 1.77
N ASP A 12 -12.91 28.77 0.86
CA ASP A 12 -14.27 29.00 0.37
C ASP A 12 -14.81 27.80 -0.41
N HIS A 13 -13.94 27.12 -1.18
CA HIS A 13 -14.32 25.91 -1.90
C HIS A 13 -14.72 24.79 -0.94
N VAL A 14 -13.90 24.51 0.08
CA VAL A 14 -14.22 23.50 1.10
C VAL A 14 -15.50 23.86 1.86
N ALA A 15 -15.67 25.13 2.26
CA ALA A 15 -16.88 25.59 2.94
C ALA A 15 -18.14 25.32 2.11
N ARG A 16 -18.09 25.58 0.79
CA ARG A 16 -19.18 25.23 -0.13
C ARG A 16 -19.43 23.73 -0.20
N LEU A 17 -18.38 22.92 -0.31
CA LEU A 17 -18.53 21.46 -0.39
C LEU A 17 -19.15 20.84 0.87
N THR A 18 -18.79 21.37 2.04
CA THR A 18 -19.30 20.90 3.34
C THR A 18 -20.71 21.39 3.68
N ALA A 19 -21.19 22.44 3.00
CA ALA A 19 -22.52 22.98 3.24
C ALA A 19 -23.61 21.94 2.92
N ALA A 20 -24.78 22.12 3.54
CA ALA A 20 -25.93 21.21 3.38
C ALA A 20 -25.56 19.73 3.62
N ASP A 21 -24.88 19.47 4.74
CA ASP A 21 -24.49 18.12 5.17
C ASP A 21 -23.61 17.38 4.13
N ASN A 22 -22.57 18.05 3.64
CA ASN A 22 -21.62 17.54 2.65
C ASN A 22 -22.25 17.12 1.31
N LEU A 23 -23.43 17.64 0.94
CA LEU A 23 -24.11 17.26 -0.30
C LEU A 23 -23.21 17.35 -1.53
N LEU A 24 -22.52 18.49 -1.70
CA LEU A 24 -21.63 18.70 -2.84
C LEU A 24 -20.35 17.86 -2.74
N PHE A 25 -19.86 17.62 -1.52
CA PHE A 25 -18.73 16.71 -1.29
C PHE A 25 -19.04 15.29 -1.79
N SER A 26 -20.22 14.77 -1.44
CA SER A 26 -20.66 13.44 -1.86
C SER A 26 -20.85 13.36 -3.38
N GLN A 27 -21.49 14.35 -3.99
CA GLN A 27 -21.68 14.40 -5.45
C GLN A 27 -20.35 14.46 -6.21
N GLU A 28 -19.39 15.26 -5.73
CA GLU A 28 -18.07 15.35 -6.36
C GLU A 28 -17.27 14.04 -6.19
N TYR A 29 -17.37 13.40 -5.02
CA TYR A 29 -16.72 12.12 -4.75
C TYR A 29 -17.30 10.99 -5.61
N GLU A 30 -18.62 10.86 -5.68
CA GLU A 30 -19.32 9.83 -6.46
C GLU A 30 -19.09 9.95 -7.97
N SER A 31 -18.83 11.17 -8.46
CA SER A 31 -18.49 11.40 -9.88
C SER A 31 -17.02 11.12 -10.22
N ILE A 32 -16.22 10.56 -9.29
CA ILE A 32 -14.86 10.09 -9.60
C ILE A 32 -15.01 8.79 -10.40
N GLU A 33 -15.13 8.93 -11.72
CA GLU A 33 -15.10 7.80 -12.64
C GLU A 33 -13.69 7.62 -13.21
N THR A 34 -13.24 6.37 -13.24
CA THR A 34 -12.14 5.97 -14.10
C THR A 34 -12.79 5.36 -15.34
N GLU A 35 -12.86 6.11 -16.44
CA GLU A 35 -13.45 5.64 -17.72
C GLU A 35 -12.67 4.46 -18.35
N GLN A 36 -11.71 3.90 -17.64
CA GLN A 36 -10.81 2.86 -18.10
C GLN A 36 -11.21 1.51 -17.50
N GLN A 37 -11.33 0.51 -18.36
CA GLN A 37 -11.43 -0.88 -17.92
C GLN A 37 -10.04 -1.39 -17.55
N PHE A 38 -9.91 -1.99 -16.39
CA PHE A 38 -8.67 -2.59 -15.92
C PHE A 38 -8.84 -4.11 -15.76
N THR A 39 -7.74 -4.84 -15.91
CA THR A 39 -7.68 -6.28 -15.62
C THR A 39 -6.98 -6.51 -14.28
N TRP A 40 -7.17 -7.69 -13.70
CA TRP A 40 -6.59 -8.11 -12.43
C TRP A 40 -6.38 -9.63 -12.39
N GLU A 41 -5.96 -10.19 -13.53
CA GLU A 41 -5.82 -11.62 -13.74
C GLU A 41 -4.84 -12.23 -12.74
N HIS A 42 -3.71 -11.56 -12.48
CA HIS A 42 -2.69 -12.06 -11.55
C HIS A 42 -3.21 -12.12 -10.11
N SER A 43 -4.03 -11.15 -9.70
CA SER A 43 -4.68 -11.14 -8.38
C SER A 43 -5.65 -12.30 -8.20
N ASN A 44 -6.19 -12.84 -9.29
CA ASN A 44 -7.21 -13.90 -9.30
C ASN A 44 -6.67 -15.31 -9.56
N LEU A 45 -5.37 -15.48 -9.85
CA LEU A 45 -4.77 -16.81 -9.94
C LEU A 45 -4.95 -17.56 -8.61
N GLU A 46 -5.31 -18.85 -8.66
CA GLU A 46 -5.57 -19.65 -7.45
C GLU A 46 -4.39 -19.63 -6.46
N VAL A 47 -3.15 -19.60 -6.98
CA VAL A 47 -1.92 -19.50 -6.16
C VAL A 47 -1.74 -18.13 -5.50
N ASN A 48 -2.32 -17.07 -6.05
CA ASN A 48 -2.17 -15.69 -5.58
C ASN A 48 -3.34 -15.22 -4.71
N LYS A 49 -4.52 -15.84 -4.80
CA LYS A 49 -5.68 -15.49 -3.97
C LYS A 49 -5.35 -15.45 -2.46
N PRO A 50 -4.61 -16.42 -1.88
CA PRO A 50 -4.23 -16.37 -0.47
C PRO A 50 -3.27 -15.24 -0.12
N LYS A 51 -2.65 -14.58 -1.10
CA LYS A 51 -1.76 -13.42 -0.92
C LYS A 51 -2.53 -12.09 -0.81
N ASN A 52 -3.85 -12.09 -0.98
CA ASN A 52 -4.71 -10.91 -0.83
C ASN A 52 -5.37 -10.90 0.56
N ARG A 53 -5.12 -9.85 1.37
CA ARG A 53 -5.75 -9.70 2.69
C ARG A 53 -7.26 -9.58 2.61
N TYR A 54 -7.75 -8.94 1.56
CA TYR A 54 -9.17 -8.81 1.28
C TYR A 54 -9.42 -9.22 -0.17
N ALA A 55 -10.31 -10.19 -0.40
CA ALA A 55 -10.61 -10.69 -1.74
C ALA A 55 -11.21 -9.61 -2.67
N ASN A 56 -11.81 -8.57 -2.09
CA ASN A 56 -12.37 -7.43 -2.81
C ASN A 56 -11.39 -6.26 -2.98
N VAL A 57 -10.13 -6.38 -2.52
CA VAL A 57 -9.07 -5.40 -2.70
C VAL A 57 -7.90 -6.08 -3.38
N ILE A 58 -7.70 -5.74 -4.64
CA ILE A 58 -6.83 -6.46 -5.58
C ILE A 58 -5.92 -5.49 -6.32
N ALA A 59 -4.83 -6.01 -6.88
CA ALA A 59 -3.92 -5.22 -7.70
C ALA A 59 -4.34 -5.27 -9.17
N TYR A 60 -4.44 -4.10 -9.82
CA TYR A 60 -4.62 -4.02 -11.27
C TYR A 60 -3.35 -4.39 -12.02
N ASP A 61 -3.48 -5.16 -13.11
CA ASP A 61 -2.33 -5.75 -13.81
C ASP A 61 -1.37 -4.70 -14.40
N HIS A 62 -1.90 -3.62 -14.95
CA HIS A 62 -1.11 -2.61 -15.68
C HIS A 62 -0.16 -1.79 -14.78
N SER A 63 -0.44 -1.72 -13.48
CA SER A 63 0.31 -0.92 -12.51
C SER A 63 0.81 -1.72 -11.32
N ARG A 64 0.60 -3.04 -11.30
CA ARG A 64 1.05 -3.88 -10.19
C ARG A 64 2.58 -3.84 -10.07
N VAL A 65 3.08 -3.98 -8.85
CA VAL A 65 4.49 -4.26 -8.64
C VAL A 65 4.75 -5.72 -9.02
N ILE A 66 5.77 -5.95 -9.85
CA ILE A 66 6.18 -7.27 -10.31
C ILE A 66 7.49 -7.61 -9.61
N LEU A 67 7.49 -8.69 -8.82
CA LEU A 67 8.70 -9.21 -8.20
C LEU A 67 9.47 -10.08 -9.18
N GLN A 68 10.79 -10.21 -8.99
CA GLN A 68 11.57 -11.15 -9.77
C GLN A 68 11.04 -12.58 -9.59
N SER A 69 10.71 -13.28 -10.67
CA SER A 69 10.24 -14.66 -10.56
C SER A 69 11.29 -15.57 -9.94
N ILE A 70 10.85 -16.45 -9.04
CA ILE A 70 11.69 -17.51 -8.47
C ILE A 70 11.45 -18.78 -9.27
N ASP A 71 12.54 -19.40 -9.73
CA ASP A 71 12.49 -20.63 -10.51
C ASP A 71 11.66 -21.70 -9.80
N CYS A 72 10.79 -22.37 -10.57
CA CYS A 72 9.91 -23.43 -10.09
C CYS A 72 8.89 -23.02 -9.00
N VAL A 73 8.68 -21.72 -8.73
CA VAL A 73 7.66 -21.22 -7.79
C VAL A 73 6.60 -20.39 -8.53
N PRO A 74 5.47 -20.99 -8.94
CA PRO A 74 4.37 -20.27 -9.58
C PRO A 74 3.83 -19.13 -8.69
N GLY A 75 3.51 -17.98 -9.29
CA GLY A 75 2.98 -16.81 -8.56
C GLY A 75 4.00 -16.10 -7.67
N SER A 76 5.29 -16.43 -7.78
CA SER A 76 6.37 -15.75 -7.06
C SER A 76 6.61 -14.31 -7.52
N ASP A 77 6.11 -13.91 -8.68
CA ASP A 77 6.18 -12.53 -9.17
C ASP A 77 5.08 -11.61 -8.61
N TYR A 78 4.13 -12.18 -7.87
CA TYR A 78 2.94 -11.47 -7.39
C TYR A 78 3.07 -11.00 -5.94
N ILE A 79 2.74 -9.72 -5.76
CA ILE A 79 2.40 -9.07 -4.49
C ILE A 79 1.22 -8.13 -4.73
N ASN A 80 0.30 -8.02 -3.76
CA ASN A 80 -0.83 -7.09 -3.85
C ASN A 80 -0.36 -5.65 -3.57
N ALA A 81 0.22 -5.04 -4.60
CA ALA A 81 0.74 -3.69 -4.58
C ALA A 81 0.67 -3.05 -5.98
N ASN A 82 0.43 -1.74 -6.04
CA ASN A 82 0.44 -0.96 -7.28
C ASN A 82 1.31 0.28 -7.14
N TYR A 83 1.96 0.67 -8.24
CA TYR A 83 2.59 1.98 -8.35
C TYR A 83 1.52 3.07 -8.44
N ILE A 84 1.76 4.17 -7.73
CA ILE A 84 0.90 5.35 -7.72
C ILE A 84 1.74 6.58 -8.07
N ASP A 85 1.22 7.37 -9.01
CA ASP A 85 1.84 8.62 -9.42
C ASP A 85 1.73 9.68 -8.31
N GLY A 86 2.77 10.48 -8.18
CA GLY A 86 2.76 11.72 -7.42
C GLY A 86 2.59 12.92 -8.34
N TYR A 87 2.57 14.12 -7.74
CA TYR A 87 2.55 15.36 -8.53
C TYR A 87 3.81 15.47 -9.40
N LYS A 88 3.64 15.34 -10.73
CA LYS A 88 4.71 15.36 -11.74
C LYS A 88 5.80 14.30 -11.51
N ARG A 89 5.47 13.20 -10.85
CA ARG A 89 6.41 12.11 -10.58
C ARG A 89 5.71 10.77 -10.81
N PRO A 90 5.93 10.12 -11.96
CA PRO A 90 5.34 8.80 -12.20
C PRO A 90 5.92 7.78 -11.22
N ASN A 91 5.10 6.80 -10.80
CA ASN A 91 5.49 5.73 -9.89
C ASN A 91 6.18 6.25 -8.61
N ALA A 92 5.71 7.37 -8.07
CA ALA A 92 6.32 8.01 -6.89
C ALA A 92 6.16 7.17 -5.62
N TYR A 93 5.08 6.39 -5.54
CA TYR A 93 4.70 5.60 -4.38
C TYR A 93 4.36 4.17 -4.80
N ILE A 94 4.44 3.26 -3.83
CA ILE A 94 3.84 1.93 -3.92
C ILE A 94 2.73 1.89 -2.88
N ALA A 95 1.48 1.73 -3.32
CA ALA A 95 0.37 1.42 -2.45
C ALA A 95 0.26 -0.10 -2.33
N THR A 96 0.29 -0.63 -1.11
CA THR A 96 0.24 -2.06 -0.82
C THR A 96 -0.62 -2.33 0.41
N GLN A 97 -1.17 -3.54 0.50
CA GLN A 97 -1.85 -3.99 1.71
C GLN A 97 -0.88 -4.12 2.90
N GLY A 98 -1.42 -4.16 4.12
CA GLY A 98 -0.68 -4.61 5.30
C GLY A 98 -0.21 -6.07 5.10
N PRO A 99 1.09 -6.38 5.13
CA PRO A 99 1.60 -7.72 4.86
C PRO A 99 0.99 -8.76 5.80
N MET A 100 0.70 -9.95 5.26
CA MET A 100 0.24 -11.13 5.99
C MET A 100 1.40 -12.08 6.25
N PRO A 101 1.32 -13.00 7.24
CA PRO A 101 2.39 -13.94 7.55
C PRO A 101 2.99 -14.67 6.34
N GLU A 102 2.15 -15.08 5.39
CA GLU A 102 2.53 -15.81 4.17
C GLU A 102 3.22 -14.91 3.13
N THR A 103 3.18 -13.59 3.32
CA THR A 103 3.64 -12.57 2.36
C THR A 103 4.73 -11.65 2.91
N TYR A 104 5.21 -11.86 4.14
CA TYR A 104 6.31 -11.06 4.70
C TYR A 104 7.57 -11.11 3.83
N SER A 105 7.90 -12.30 3.31
CA SER A 105 9.05 -12.47 2.42
C SER A 105 8.87 -11.73 1.11
N ASP A 106 7.67 -11.80 0.51
CA ASP A 106 7.36 -11.06 -0.72
C ASP A 106 7.41 -9.53 -0.47
N PHE A 107 6.93 -9.06 0.68
CA PHE A 107 6.99 -7.65 1.06
C PHE A 107 8.43 -7.14 1.20
N TRP A 108 9.27 -7.78 2.01
CA TRP A 108 10.66 -7.34 2.16
C TRP A 108 11.47 -7.46 0.87
N ARG A 109 11.15 -8.45 0.04
CA ARG A 109 11.73 -8.58 -1.30
C ARG A 109 11.31 -7.45 -2.22
N MET A 110 10.05 -7.02 -2.17
CA MET A 110 9.60 -5.80 -2.85
C MET A 110 10.41 -4.57 -2.42
N ILE A 111 10.58 -4.37 -1.11
CA ILE A 111 11.36 -3.24 -0.56
C ILE A 111 12.79 -3.24 -1.10
N TRP A 112 13.43 -4.42 -1.13
CA TRP A 112 14.78 -4.59 -1.65
C TRP A 112 14.88 -4.36 -3.16
N GLU A 113 14.07 -5.08 -3.95
CA GLU A 113 14.09 -5.03 -5.42
C GLU A 113 13.74 -3.64 -5.95
N GLN A 114 12.81 -2.94 -5.29
CA GLN A 114 12.38 -1.58 -5.66
C GLN A 114 13.22 -0.47 -5.01
N ARG A 115 14.26 -0.82 -4.24
CA ARG A 115 15.15 0.13 -3.55
C ARG A 115 14.36 1.14 -2.70
N VAL A 116 13.36 0.66 -1.97
CA VAL A 116 12.53 1.49 -1.10
C VAL A 116 13.32 1.82 0.17
N PHE A 117 13.41 3.11 0.50
CA PHE A 117 14.09 3.60 1.70
C PHE A 117 13.13 3.99 2.83
N ILE A 118 11.86 4.23 2.52
CA ILE A 118 10.87 4.72 3.48
C ILE A 118 9.60 3.89 3.36
N ILE A 119 9.20 3.28 4.48
CA ILE A 119 7.93 2.60 4.63
C ILE A 119 7.02 3.47 5.50
N VAL A 120 5.84 3.85 4.99
CA VAL A 120 4.84 4.61 5.74
C VAL A 120 3.68 3.69 6.11
N MET A 121 3.62 3.27 7.37
CA MET A 121 2.55 2.44 7.90
C MET A 121 1.43 3.31 8.49
N MET A 122 0.26 3.31 7.83
CA MET A 122 -0.87 4.22 8.14
C MET A 122 -1.87 3.67 9.17
N THR A 123 -1.57 2.56 9.85
CA THR A 123 -2.48 1.90 10.79
C THR A 123 -1.72 1.31 11.97
N ARG A 124 -2.43 1.02 13.07
CA ARG A 124 -1.92 0.17 14.15
C ARG A 124 -2.05 -1.30 13.74
N LEU A 125 -1.38 -2.20 14.48
CA LEU A 125 -1.57 -3.64 14.28
C LEU A 125 -3.03 -4.05 14.51
N GLU A 126 -3.66 -3.45 15.53
CA GLU A 126 -5.03 -3.73 15.92
C GLU A 126 -5.79 -2.43 16.22
N GLU A 127 -7.04 -2.36 15.75
CA GLU A 127 -7.96 -1.25 16.01
C GLU A 127 -9.34 -1.81 16.39
N ARG A 128 -9.87 -1.40 17.56
CA ARG A 128 -11.18 -1.87 18.07
C ARG A 128 -11.30 -3.40 18.04
N SER A 129 -10.27 -4.10 18.52
CA SER A 129 -10.20 -5.57 18.55
C SER A 129 -10.22 -6.27 17.20
N ARG A 130 -9.89 -5.54 16.12
CA ARG A 130 -9.71 -6.10 14.78
C ARG A 130 -8.28 -5.89 14.32
N VAL A 131 -7.63 -6.97 13.95
CA VAL A 131 -6.30 -6.93 13.30
C VAL A 131 -6.45 -6.20 11.96
N LYS A 132 -5.63 -5.17 11.77
CA LYS A 132 -5.54 -4.37 10.55
C LYS A 132 -4.29 -4.70 9.75
N CYS A 133 -3.21 -5.03 10.44
CA CYS A 133 -1.94 -5.42 9.86
C CYS A 133 -1.24 -6.37 10.84
N ASP A 134 -0.57 -7.37 10.30
CA ASP A 134 0.31 -8.22 11.09
C ASP A 134 1.71 -7.58 11.20
N GLN A 135 2.46 -7.94 12.24
CA GLN A 135 3.77 -7.35 12.48
C GLN A 135 4.81 -8.00 11.54
N TYR A 136 5.16 -7.27 10.48
CA TYR A 136 6.10 -7.73 9.46
C TYR A 136 7.56 -7.38 9.75
N TRP A 137 7.87 -6.90 10.96
CA TRP A 137 9.22 -6.48 11.35
C TRP A 137 9.67 -7.13 12.67
N PRO A 138 10.99 -7.32 12.84
CA PRO A 138 11.57 -7.87 14.07
C PRO A 138 11.51 -6.88 15.25
N THR A 139 11.40 -7.41 16.47
CA THR A 139 11.43 -6.60 17.72
C THR A 139 12.59 -6.91 18.67
N ARG A 140 13.22 -8.09 18.57
CA ARG A 140 14.23 -8.53 19.55
C ARG A 140 15.62 -8.79 18.94
N GLY A 141 15.73 -8.91 17.62
CA GLY A 141 16.99 -9.18 16.92
C GLY A 141 16.77 -9.36 15.42
N PRO A 142 17.84 -9.63 14.65
CA PRO A 142 17.72 -9.84 13.20
C PRO A 142 16.78 -11.00 12.87
N GLU A 143 15.92 -10.80 11.87
CA GLU A 143 15.06 -11.85 11.30
C GLU A 143 15.37 -12.02 9.82
N SER A 144 15.33 -13.29 9.37
CA SER A 144 15.59 -13.66 7.98
C SER A 144 14.30 -13.84 7.21
N TYR A 145 14.24 -13.28 6.01
CA TYR A 145 13.14 -13.35 5.06
C TYR A 145 13.64 -13.86 3.71
N ALA A 146 12.72 -14.22 2.81
CA ALA A 146 13.04 -14.74 1.47
C ALA A 146 14.05 -15.89 1.50
N SER A 147 13.78 -16.90 2.34
CA SER A 147 14.65 -18.08 2.52
C SER A 147 16.10 -17.75 2.90
N GLY A 148 16.30 -16.68 3.66
CA GLY A 148 17.62 -16.26 4.15
C GLY A 148 18.38 -15.30 3.23
N LEU A 149 17.80 -14.91 2.09
CA LEU A 149 18.42 -13.93 1.19
C LEU A 149 18.38 -12.51 1.74
N LEU A 150 17.41 -12.22 2.62
CA LEU A 150 17.24 -10.92 3.23
C LEU A 150 17.27 -11.05 4.75
N THR A 151 18.00 -10.16 5.41
CA THR A 151 17.99 -10.04 6.87
C THR A 151 17.57 -8.62 7.22
N VAL A 152 16.50 -8.51 7.99
CA VAL A 152 16.03 -7.22 8.53
C VAL A 152 16.54 -7.14 9.96
N THR A 153 17.28 -6.09 10.27
CA THR A 153 17.91 -5.92 11.59
C THR A 153 17.32 -4.68 12.24
N PRO A 154 16.64 -4.77 13.39
CA PRO A 154 16.19 -3.57 14.08
C PRO A 154 17.41 -2.76 14.56
N VAL A 155 17.52 -1.50 14.14
CA VAL A 155 18.63 -0.59 14.50
C VAL A 155 18.20 0.37 15.60
N ASP A 156 17.07 1.06 15.41
CA ASP A 156 16.58 2.07 16.35
C ASP A 156 15.05 2.13 16.32
N THR A 157 14.45 2.58 17.42
CA THR A 157 13.01 2.81 17.52
C THR A 157 12.74 4.05 18.37
N ILE A 158 12.09 5.05 17.76
CA ILE A 158 11.69 6.29 18.41
C ILE A 158 10.17 6.33 18.47
N GLU A 159 9.62 6.18 19.67
CA GLU A 159 8.18 6.30 19.92
C GLU A 159 7.81 7.74 20.28
N LEU A 160 6.86 8.31 19.56
CA LEU A 160 6.32 9.64 19.78
C LEU A 160 4.82 9.54 20.03
N ALA A 161 4.19 10.66 20.42
CA ALA A 161 2.78 10.68 20.83
C ALA A 161 1.81 10.15 19.76
N TYR A 162 2.12 10.36 18.47
CA TYR A 162 1.20 10.05 17.37
C TYR A 162 1.77 9.07 16.33
N TYR A 163 3.06 8.77 16.38
CA TYR A 163 3.72 7.88 15.43
C TYR A 163 5.00 7.29 16.02
N THR A 164 5.50 6.22 15.40
CA THR A 164 6.76 5.57 15.75
C THR A 164 7.65 5.56 14.52
N ILE A 165 8.92 5.92 14.69
CA ILE A 165 9.96 5.76 13.67
C ILE A 165 10.74 4.50 14.01
N ARG A 166 10.97 3.63 13.01
CA ARG A 166 11.84 2.46 13.14
C ARG A 166 12.90 2.51 12.05
N THR A 167 14.14 2.24 12.43
CA THR A 167 15.27 2.12 11.52
C THR A 167 15.66 0.64 11.44
N PHE A 168 15.86 0.15 10.22
CA PHE A 168 16.21 -1.24 9.92
C PHE A 168 17.46 -1.31 9.02
#